data_AF-A0A4P7D388-F1
#
_entry.id   AF-A0A4P7D388-F1
#
_cell.length_a   1.000
_cell.length_b   1.000
_cell.length_c   1.000
_cell.angle_alpha   90.00
_cell.angle_beta   90.00
_cell.angle_gamma   90.00
#
_symmetry.space_group_name_H-M   'P 1'
#
loop_
_entity.id
_entity.type
_entity.pdbx_description
1 polymer ?
#
loop_
_entity_poly.entity_id
_entity_poly.type
_entity_poly.pdbx_seq_one_letter_code
_entity_poly.pdbx_strand_id
1 'polypeptide(L)'
;MKKNQRKPRQGGLYHYESAWSLELARGASHIASTLSATTLQAAVHEVVQEFVAAQGSAELDAFCWLLAERLDRRGCAAGAMQARDLDMSRLMRERVGQA
;
A
#
# COMPACT_ATOMS: atom_id res chain seq x y z
N MET A 1 -15.94 -7.78 -12.79
CA MET A 1 -16.50 -6.96 -11.69
C MET A 1 -15.53 -5.83 -11.38
N LYS A 2 -15.92 -4.57 -11.61
CA LYS A 2 -15.06 -3.39 -11.37
C LYS A 2 -15.20 -2.98 -9.90
N LYS A 3 -14.14 -3.15 -9.10
CA LYS A 3 -14.14 -2.74 -7.70
C LYS A 3 -14.10 -1.21 -7.68
N ASN A 4 -15.25 -0.56 -7.47
CA ASN A 4 -15.34 0.90 -7.35
C ASN A 4 -14.69 1.31 -6.03
N GLN A 5 -13.38 1.55 -6.09
CA GLN A 5 -12.57 2.03 -4.99
C GLN A 5 -13.03 3.45 -4.63
N ARG A 6 -13.84 3.55 -3.57
CA ARG A 6 -14.34 4.84 -3.07
C ARG A 6 -13.17 5.55 -2.40
N LYS A 7 -12.72 6.66 -2.98
CA LYS A 7 -11.73 7.56 -2.36
C LYS A 7 -12.13 7.83 -0.89
N PRO A 8 -11.23 7.63 0.09
CA PRO A 8 -11.44 8.09 1.46
C PRO A 8 -11.71 9.61 1.47
N ARG A 9 -12.50 10.08 2.45
CA ARG A 9 -12.85 11.50 2.58
C ARG A 9 -11.57 12.35 2.62
N GLN A 10 -11.42 13.23 1.64
CA GLN A 10 -10.16 13.89 1.25
C GLN A 10 -9.49 14.73 2.34
N GLY A 11 -10.23 15.18 3.36
CA GLY A 11 -9.70 16.03 4.43
C GLY A 11 -8.66 15.37 5.35
N GLY A 12 -8.74 14.04 5.56
CA GLY A 12 -7.76 13.31 6.39
C GLY A 12 -6.50 12.90 5.63
N LEU A 13 -6.60 12.73 4.31
CA LEU A 13 -5.51 12.22 3.47
C LEU A 13 -4.31 13.18 3.41
N TYR A 14 -4.53 14.50 3.45
CA TYR A 14 -3.44 15.48 3.45
C TYR A 14 -2.59 15.42 4.73
N HIS A 15 -3.22 15.17 5.88
CA HIS A 15 -2.50 14.97 7.14
C HIS A 15 -1.61 13.72 7.08
N TYR A 16 -2.18 12.61 6.57
CA TYR A 16 -1.47 11.35 6.38
C TYR A 16 -0.36 11.42 5.34
N GLU A 17 -0.57 12.14 4.22
CA GLU A 17 0.47 12.33 3.20
C GLU A 17 1.69 13.06 3.76
N SER A 18 1.47 14.05 4.63
CA SER A 18 2.56 14.75 5.30
C SER A 18 3.22 13.88 6.38
N ALA A 19 2.44 13.19 7.20
CA ALA A 19 2.93 12.36 8.30
C ALA A 19 3.77 11.16 7.81
N TRP A 20 3.32 10.47 6.76
CA TRP A 20 3.97 9.26 6.24
C TRP A 20 4.78 9.52 4.96
N SER A 21 5.12 10.78 4.67
CA SER A 21 5.77 11.14 3.41
C SER A 21 7.06 10.35 3.15
N LEU A 22 7.84 10.09 4.21
CA LEU A 22 9.06 9.30 4.13
C LEU A 22 8.77 7.82 3.84
N GLU A 23 7.87 7.20 4.59
CA GLU A 23 7.49 5.79 4.44
C GLU A 23 6.91 5.53 3.04
N LEU A 24 6.03 6.41 2.58
CA LEU A 24 5.46 6.38 1.23
C LEU A 24 6.54 6.55 0.15
N ALA A 25 7.54 7.40 0.36
CA ALA A 25 8.63 7.59 -0.60
C ALA A 25 9.55 6.37 -0.68
N ARG A 26 9.89 5.79 0.48
CA ARG A 26 10.70 4.58 0.60
C ARG A 26 9.99 3.39 -0.04
N GLY A 27 8.74 3.13 0.35
CA GLY A 27 7.94 2.02 -0.18
C GLY A 27 7.71 2.14 -1.68
N ALA A 28 7.30 3.31 -2.17
CA ALA A 28 7.11 3.53 -3.60
C ALA A 28 8.40 3.36 -4.41
N SER A 29 9.56 3.76 -3.86
CA SER A 29 10.84 3.56 -4.54
C SER A 29 11.25 2.09 -4.57
N HIS A 30 11.10 1.38 -3.45
CA HIS A 30 11.39 -0.06 -3.36
C HIS A 30 10.54 -0.87 -4.35
N ILE A 31 9.24 -0.63 -4.37
CA ILE A 31 8.29 -1.30 -5.28
C ILE A 31 8.59 -0.93 -6.73
N ALA A 32 8.81 0.35 -7.04
CA ALA A 32 9.08 0.78 -8.42
C ALA A 32 10.42 0.26 -8.97
N SER A 33 11.41 0.00 -8.11
CA SER A 33 12.68 -0.63 -8.49
C SER A 33 12.59 -2.15 -8.67
N THR A 34 11.45 -2.76 -8.37
CA THR A 34 11.27 -4.20 -8.47
C THR A 34 10.99 -4.62 -9.91
N LEU A 35 11.88 -5.45 -10.49
CA LEU A 35 11.85 -5.80 -11.92
C LEU A 35 10.90 -6.95 -12.30
N SER A 36 10.40 -7.75 -11.35
CA SER A 36 9.56 -8.92 -11.62
C SER A 36 8.19 -8.83 -10.93
N ALA A 37 7.14 -9.30 -11.61
CA ALA A 37 5.78 -9.29 -11.08
C ALA A 37 5.65 -10.15 -9.80
N THR A 38 6.41 -11.24 -9.70
CA THR A 38 6.40 -12.13 -8.52
C THR A 38 6.98 -11.44 -7.29
N THR A 39 8.01 -10.61 -7.47
CA THR A 39 8.62 -9.84 -6.39
C THR A 39 7.88 -8.53 -6.12
N LEU A 40 7.09 -8.04 -7.09
CA LEU A 40 6.27 -6.83 -6.91
C LEU A 40 5.19 -7.02 -5.85
N GLN A 41 4.48 -8.16 -5.88
CA GLN A 41 3.46 -8.46 -4.87
C GLN A 41 4.07 -8.58 -3.47
N ALA A 42 5.23 -9.25 -3.37
CA ALA A 42 5.98 -9.39 -2.12
C ALA A 42 6.43 -8.01 -1.61
N ALA A 43 7.00 -7.16 -2.46
CA ALA A 43 7.42 -5.80 -2.10
C ALA A 43 6.25 -4.94 -1.60
N VAL A 44 5.06 -5.04 -2.23
CA VAL A 44 3.85 -4.35 -1.75
C VAL A 44 3.42 -4.88 -0.38
N HIS A 45 3.40 -6.21 -0.19
CA HIS A 45 3.07 -6.83 1.09
C HIS A 45 4.05 -6.42 2.20
N GLU A 46 5.36 -6.43 1.94
CA GLU A 46 6.40 -6.05 2.89
C GLU A 46 6.22 -4.60 3.35
N VAL A 47 6.10 -3.66 2.41
CA VAL A 47 5.89 -2.22 2.72
C VAL A 47 4.64 -2.02 3.57
N VAL A 48 3.57 -2.75 3.29
CA VAL A 48 2.33 -2.65 4.05
C VAL A 48 2.44 -3.30 5.43
N GLN A 49 3.11 -4.45 5.55
CA GLN A 49 3.35 -5.10 6.83
C GLN A 49 4.21 -4.23 7.75
N GLU A 50 5.24 -3.58 7.20
CA GLU A 50 6.06 -2.60 7.93
C GLU A 50 5.20 -1.44 8.45
N PHE A 51 4.32 -0.89 7.60
CA PHE A 51 3.41 0.17 8.00
C PHE A 51 2.47 -0.27 9.13
N VAL A 52 1.81 -1.43 8.99
CA VAL A 52 0.89 -1.96 10.01
C VAL A 52 1.62 -2.26 11.32
N ALA A 53 2.87 -2.72 11.27
CA ALA A 53 3.67 -2.94 12.46
C ALA A 53 4.03 -1.63 13.18
N ALA A 54 4.21 -0.53 12.45
CA ALA A 54 4.56 0.77 13.01
C ALA A 54 3.35 1.59 13.49
N GLN A 55 2.29 1.65 12.68
CA GLN A 55 1.15 2.56 12.86
C GLN A 55 -0.15 1.85 13.23
N GLY A 56 -0.21 0.53 13.07
CA GLY A 56 -1.45 -0.24 13.19
C GLY A 56 -2.25 -0.32 11.89
N SER A 57 -3.36 -1.05 11.93
CA SER A 57 -4.16 -1.39 10.74
C SER A 57 -5.34 -0.45 10.49
N ALA A 58 -5.68 0.44 11.43
CA ALA A 58 -6.83 1.32 11.31
C ALA A 58 -6.71 2.27 10.09
N GLU A 59 -5.49 2.69 9.79
CA GLU A 59 -5.18 3.70 8.78
C GLU A 59 -4.67 3.09 7.45
N LEU A 60 -4.67 1.76 7.34
CA LEU A 60 -4.04 1.07 6.23
C LEU A 60 -4.72 1.35 4.87
N ASP A 61 -6.04 1.57 4.85
CA ASP A 61 -6.76 1.93 3.62
C ASP A 61 -6.25 3.27 3.05
N ALA A 62 -6.02 4.26 3.92
CA ALA A 62 -5.47 5.55 3.53
C ALA A 62 -4.01 5.42 3.05
N PHE A 63 -3.21 4.62 3.73
CA PHE A 63 -1.83 4.36 3.32
C PHE A 63 -1.74 3.66 1.96
N CYS A 64 -2.51 2.58 1.75
CA CYS A 64 -2.54 1.87 0.47
C CYS A 64 -2.97 2.78 -0.67
N TRP A 65 -3.93 3.68 -0.40
CA TRP A 65 -4.35 4.63 -1.42
C TRP A 65 -3.23 5.64 -1.76
N LEU A 66 -2.61 6.28 -0.77
CA LEU A 66 -1.50 7.20 -1.00
C LEU A 66 -0.30 6.53 -1.68
N LEU A 67 0.01 5.29 -1.30
CA LEU A 67 1.06 4.48 -1.92
C LEU A 67 0.75 4.23 -3.39
N ALA A 68 -0.48 3.85 -3.72
CA ALA A 68 -0.90 3.65 -5.09
C ALA A 68 -0.83 4.95 -5.92
N GLU A 69 -1.20 6.12 -5.37
CA GLU A 69 -1.00 7.40 -6.08
C GLU A 69 0.46 7.67 -6.39
N ARG A 70 1.37 7.40 -5.45
CA ARG A 70 2.80 7.58 -5.68
C ARG A 70 3.37 6.60 -6.69
N LEU A 71 2.89 5.37 -6.71
CA LEU A 71 3.28 4.36 -7.71
C LEU A 71 2.77 4.73 -9.11
N ASP A 72 1.55 5.24 -9.22
CA ASP A 72 0.97 5.73 -10.48
C ASP A 72 1.80 6.89 -11.03
N ARG A 73 2.15 7.86 -10.18
CA ARG A 73 3.03 9.00 -10.54
C ARG A 73 4.42 8.57 -11.00
N ARG A 74 4.89 7.39 -10.58
CA ARG A 74 6.18 6.80 -10.99
C ARG A 74 6.05 5.86 -12.21
N GLY A 75 4.86 5.71 -12.79
CA GLY A 75 4.61 4.81 -13.91
C GLY A 75 4.51 3.33 -13.54
N CYS A 76 4.45 2.99 -12.25
CA CYS A 76 4.33 1.62 -11.78
C CYS A 76 2.85 1.22 -11.61
N ALA A 77 2.12 1.15 -12.72
CA ALA A 77 0.67 0.86 -12.72
C ALA A 77 0.33 -0.50 -12.10
N ALA A 78 1.18 -1.51 -12.28
CA ALA A 78 1.01 -2.83 -11.68
C ALA A 78 1.10 -2.78 -10.15
N GLY A 79 2.08 -2.06 -9.60
CA GLY A 79 2.24 -1.88 -8.16
C GLY A 79 1.10 -1.05 -7.57
N ALA A 80 0.67 0.00 -8.28
CA ALA A 80 -0.50 0.78 -7.90
C ALA A 80 -1.77 -0.08 -7.85
N MET A 81 -1.99 -0.96 -8.83
CA MET A 81 -3.12 -1.88 -8.84
C MET A 81 -3.05 -2.88 -7.68
N GLN A 82 -1.88 -3.40 -7.35
CA GLN A 82 -1.72 -4.33 -6.23
C GLN A 82 -1.95 -3.65 -4.87
N ALA A 83 -1.40 -2.46 -4.65
CA ALA A 83 -1.68 -1.68 -3.44
C ALA A 83 -3.17 -1.35 -3.30
N ARG A 84 -3.86 -1.10 -4.42
CA ARG A 84 -5.30 -0.86 -4.52
C ARG A 84 -6.16 -2.10 -4.29
N ASP A 85 -5.69 -3.27 -4.72
CA ASP A 85 -6.40 -4.55 -4.60
C ASP A 85 -6.14 -5.24 -3.26
N LEU A 86 -5.19 -4.73 -2.48
CA LEU A 86 -4.76 -5.30 -1.23
C LEU A 86 -5.92 -5.43 -0.25
N ASP A 87 -6.33 -6.68 -0.02
CA ASP A 87 -7.45 -7.01 0.84
C ASP A 87 -6.98 -7.13 2.30
N MET A 88 -7.51 -6.26 3.16
CA MET A 88 -7.25 -6.28 4.62
C MET A 88 -7.51 -7.65 5.24
N SER A 89 -8.52 -8.38 4.75
CA SER A 89 -8.89 -9.71 5.23
C SER A 89 -7.83 -10.76 4.90
N ARG A 90 -7.06 -10.55 3.83
CA ARG A 90 -5.95 -11.43 3.43
C ARG A 90 -4.73 -11.19 4.32
N LEU A 91 -4.41 -9.93 4.59
CA LEU A 91 -3.31 -9.52 5.47
C LEU A 91 -3.50 -10.03 6.91
N MET A 92 -4.73 -9.99 7.42
CA MET A 92 -5.05 -10.55 8.74
C MET A 92 -5.00 -12.08 8.76
N ARG A 93 -5.27 -12.76 7.63
CA ARG A 93 -5.22 -14.22 7.53
C ARG A 93 -3.80 -14.76 7.43
N GLU A 94 -2.89 -14.02 6.81
CA GLU A 94 -1.47 -14.39 6.68
C GLU A 94 -0.72 -14.35 8.04
N ARG A 95 -1.20 -13.58 9.02
CA ARG A 95 -0.68 -13.61 10.41
C ARG A 95 -1.03 -14.87 11.20
N VAL A 96 -2.05 -15.63 10.80
CA VAL A 96 -2.50 -16.85 11.51
C VAL A 96 -1.79 -18.11 10.98
N GLY A 97 -1.03 -18.02 9.89
CA GLY A 97 -0.40 -19.16 9.23
C GLY A 97 1.10 -19.37 9.50
N GLN A 98 1.72 -18.56 10.37
CA GLN A 98 3.14 -18.70 10.72
C GLN A 98 3.30 -19.07 12.21
N ALA A 99 2.95 -20.31 12.54
CA ALA A 99 3.23 -20.96 13.82
C ALA A 99 3.93 -22.29 13.55
#